data_AF-A0A852RAU7-F1
#
_entry.id   AF-A0A852RAU7-F1
#
_cell.length_a   1.000
_cell.length_b   1.000
_cell.length_c   1.000
_cell.angle_alpha   90.00
_cell.angle_beta   90.00
_cell.angle_gamma   90.00
#
_symmetry.space_group_name_H-M   'P 1'
#
loop_
_entity.id
_entity.type
_entity.pdbx_description
1 polymer ?
#
loop_
_entity_poly.entity_id
_entity_poly.type
_entity_poly.pdbx_seq_one_letter_code
_entity_poly.pdbx_strand_id
1 'polypeptide(L)'
;MSQANTRSLILTVAAIVLGGLLALAGSSNSWTIGGGADGGGFPGFALAVIVTFAVQWIAYIPAAIAQTDRYFDLTGSLTYISVTVLLLACSPGLDPRSVILTAVVVIWAARLGSFLFARNRRSGTDDRFDEIKTSKLRFLSVWTVQGLWVSLTAAAAWVAIASAGSAPLGWTTWIGLAVWAFGFTFEVIADNQKRLFKADPANDGQFIHTGLWSVSRHPNYFGEIVLWIGVLIIAAPALQGWQWIALLSPVFVIVLLTRVSGIPLLEAKAKRKWGDDPEYQAYRARTPQLLPRIGTGRSTKAPDARP
;
A
#
# COMPACT_ATOMS: atom_id res chain seq x y z
N MET A 1 -11.39 -20.06 24.87
CA MET A 1 -10.92 -18.87 24.13
C MET A 1 -12.11 -17.99 23.80
N SER A 2 -11.99 -16.65 23.90
CA SER A 2 -13.06 -15.75 23.43
C SER A 2 -13.20 -15.84 21.90
N GLN A 3 -14.39 -15.57 21.37
CA GLN A 3 -14.65 -15.57 19.93
C GLN A 3 -13.70 -14.63 19.16
N ALA A 4 -13.35 -13.49 19.77
CA ALA A 4 -12.39 -12.53 19.22
C ALA A 4 -10.96 -13.10 19.14
N ASN A 5 -10.52 -13.85 20.16
CA ASN A 5 -9.22 -14.51 20.13
C ASN A 5 -9.18 -15.64 19.10
N THR A 6 -10.28 -16.40 18.94
CA THR A 6 -10.39 -17.45 17.91
C THR A 6 -10.29 -16.85 16.50
N ARG A 7 -11.01 -15.75 16.23
CA ARG A 7 -10.91 -15.03 14.95
C ARG A 7 -9.48 -14.54 14.69
N SER A 8 -8.83 -13.98 15.71
CA SER A 8 -7.46 -13.48 15.58
C SER A 8 -6.46 -14.60 15.31
N LEU A 9 -6.63 -15.76 15.95
CA LEU A 9 -5.80 -16.93 15.67
C LEU A 9 -5.99 -17.43 14.23
N ILE A 10 -7.24 -17.52 13.76
CA ILE A 10 -7.54 -17.90 12.38
C ILE A 10 -6.88 -16.92 11.39
N LEU A 11 -6.99 -15.62 11.64
CA LEU A 11 -6.38 -14.59 10.79
C LEU A 11 -4.85 -14.70 10.78
N THR A 12 -4.22 -14.91 11.94
CA THR A 12 -2.76 -15.12 12.03
C THR A 12 -2.32 -16.33 11.23
N VAL A 13 -2.99 -17.48 11.40
CA VAL A 13 -2.67 -18.71 10.66
C VAL A 13 -2.88 -18.52 9.17
N ALA A 14 -4.02 -17.94 8.76
CA ALA A 14 -4.30 -17.66 7.36
C ALA A 14 -3.26 -16.72 6.75
N ALA A 15 -2.83 -15.69 7.46
CA ALA A 15 -1.82 -14.75 6.99
C ALA A 15 -0.46 -15.43 6.77
N ILE A 16 -0.04 -16.30 7.69
CA ILE A 16 1.20 -17.08 7.57
C ILE A 16 1.12 -18.06 6.40
N VAL A 17 0.01 -18.79 6.27
CA VAL A 17 -0.19 -19.76 5.17
C VAL A 17 -0.17 -19.05 3.82
N LEU A 18 -0.91 -17.95 3.68
CA LEU A 18 -0.91 -17.15 2.45
C LEU A 18 0.46 -16.55 2.14
N GLY A 19 1.20 -16.09 3.16
CA GLY A 19 2.58 -15.62 3.01
C GLY A 19 3.51 -16.74 2.53
N GLY A 20 3.38 -17.95 3.09
CA GLY A 20 4.13 -19.13 2.66
C GLY A 20 3.82 -19.54 1.22
N LEU A 21 2.55 -19.57 0.83
CA LEU A 21 2.13 -19.86 -0.55
C LEU A 21 2.64 -18.82 -1.53
N LEU A 22 2.58 -17.53 -1.17
CA LEU A 22 3.16 -16.44 -1.95
C LEU A 22 4.66 -16.66 -2.14
N ALA A 23 5.39 -16.89 -1.04
CA ALA A 23 6.83 -17.14 -1.05
C ALA A 23 7.21 -18.33 -1.95
N LEU A 24 6.47 -19.44 -1.86
CA LEU A 24 6.69 -20.63 -2.70
C LEU A 24 6.48 -20.32 -4.19
N ALA A 25 5.35 -19.69 -4.54
CA ALA A 25 5.03 -19.40 -5.94
C ALA A 25 6.04 -18.41 -6.59
N GLY A 26 6.34 -17.31 -5.89
CA GLY A 26 7.26 -16.29 -6.39
C GLY A 26 8.73 -16.74 -6.43
N SER A 27 9.08 -17.82 -5.72
CA SER A 27 10.45 -18.34 -5.65
C SER A 27 10.81 -19.30 -6.80
N SER A 28 9.85 -19.70 -7.63
CA SER A 28 10.03 -20.72 -8.69
C SER A 28 11.21 -20.51 -9.65
N ASN A 29 11.61 -19.27 -9.91
CA ASN A 29 12.80 -18.91 -10.69
C ASN A 29 13.60 -17.78 -10.02
N SER A 30 13.60 -17.73 -8.68
CA SER A 30 14.38 -16.73 -7.96
C SER A 30 15.86 -17.12 -7.89
N TRP A 31 16.76 -16.12 -7.87
CA TRP A 31 18.14 -16.36 -7.46
C TRP A 31 18.19 -16.89 -6.04
N THR A 32 19.28 -17.57 -5.69
CA THR A 32 19.43 -18.24 -4.39
C THR A 32 20.70 -17.80 -3.65
N ILE A 33 20.60 -17.64 -2.33
CA ILE A 33 21.78 -17.41 -1.47
C ILE A 33 22.28 -18.74 -0.92
N GLY A 34 23.60 -18.93 -0.90
CA GLY A 34 24.23 -20.10 -0.28
C GLY A 34 24.09 -21.40 -1.08
N GLY A 35 23.60 -21.33 -2.33
CA GLY A 35 23.53 -22.47 -3.24
C GLY A 35 24.80 -22.60 -4.07
N GLY A 36 25.42 -23.78 -4.04
CA GLY A 36 26.45 -24.18 -5.02
C GLY A 36 25.83 -24.66 -6.33
N ALA A 37 26.68 -25.17 -7.24
CA ALA A 37 26.29 -25.66 -8.57
C ALA A 37 25.23 -26.77 -8.56
N ASP A 38 25.04 -27.45 -7.42
CA ASP A 38 24.18 -28.63 -7.28
C ASP A 38 22.73 -28.32 -6.87
N GLY A 39 22.34 -27.04 -6.79
CA GLY A 39 20.96 -26.66 -6.48
C GLY A 39 20.59 -26.90 -5.01
N GLY A 40 20.88 -25.93 -4.14
CA GLY A 40 20.58 -26.04 -2.71
C GLY A 40 20.50 -24.70 -1.97
N GLY A 41 20.40 -23.58 -2.69
CA GLY A 41 20.37 -22.26 -2.09
C GLY A 41 18.97 -21.81 -1.66
N PHE A 42 18.91 -20.82 -0.77
CA PHE A 42 17.66 -20.27 -0.28
C PHE A 42 17.12 -19.19 -1.25
N PRO A 43 15.88 -19.29 -1.75
CA PRO A 43 15.36 -18.35 -2.75
C PRO A 43 15.25 -16.91 -2.22
N GLY A 44 15.68 -15.94 -3.03
CA GLY A 44 15.65 -14.52 -2.69
C GLY A 44 14.27 -13.99 -2.36
N PHE A 45 13.25 -14.37 -3.15
CA PHE A 45 11.87 -13.92 -2.88
C PHE A 45 11.32 -14.49 -1.56
N ALA A 46 11.57 -15.78 -1.28
CA ALA A 46 11.20 -16.37 0.00
C ALA A 46 11.90 -15.66 1.17
N LEU A 47 13.15 -15.25 1.00
CA LEU A 47 13.88 -14.49 2.01
C LEU A 47 13.19 -13.17 2.31
N ALA A 48 12.76 -12.43 1.28
CA ALA A 48 12.04 -11.18 1.46
C ALA A 48 10.76 -11.35 2.27
N VAL A 49 9.95 -12.37 1.96
CA VAL A 49 8.72 -12.65 2.70
C VAL A 49 9.03 -13.03 4.16
N ILE A 50 10.00 -13.91 4.39
CA ILE A 50 10.38 -14.33 5.75
C ILE A 50 10.90 -13.15 6.57
N VAL A 51 11.81 -12.35 6.02
CA VAL A 51 12.35 -11.16 6.68
C VAL A 51 11.23 -10.17 6.98
N THR A 52 10.26 -10.01 6.08
CA THR A 52 9.09 -9.16 6.30
C THR A 52 8.29 -9.59 7.53
N PHE A 53 7.91 -10.87 7.62
CA PHE A 53 7.19 -11.39 8.79
C PHE A 53 8.02 -11.30 10.06
N ALA A 54 9.33 -11.62 9.99
CA ALA A 54 10.24 -11.53 11.12
C ALA A 54 10.34 -10.09 11.66
N VAL A 55 10.49 -9.09 10.78
CA VAL A 55 10.50 -7.68 11.18
C VAL A 55 9.22 -7.30 11.92
N GLN A 56 8.04 -7.71 11.43
CA GLN A 56 6.79 -7.40 12.11
C GLN A 56 6.64 -8.10 13.46
N TRP A 57 7.09 -9.36 13.58
CA TRP A 57 7.05 -10.07 14.86
C TRP A 57 8.06 -9.51 15.87
N ILE A 58 9.25 -9.11 15.41
CA ILE A 58 10.24 -8.43 16.26
C ILE A 58 9.69 -7.08 16.73
N ALA A 59 9.09 -6.28 15.84
CA ALA A 59 8.50 -5.00 16.18
C ALA A 59 7.26 -5.13 17.08
N TYR A 60 6.51 -6.22 16.98
CA TYR A 60 5.40 -6.54 17.86
C TYR A 60 5.82 -6.70 19.33
N ILE A 61 7.02 -7.24 19.62
CA ILE A 61 7.48 -7.49 21.00
C ILE A 61 7.50 -6.20 21.85
N PRO A 62 8.26 -5.15 21.49
CA PRO A 62 8.23 -3.89 22.24
C PRO A 62 6.85 -3.22 22.17
N ALA A 63 6.07 -3.45 21.10
CA ALA A 63 4.75 -2.84 20.94
C ALA A 63 3.75 -3.41 21.94
N ALA A 64 3.79 -4.72 22.14
CA ALA A 64 2.95 -5.43 23.07
C ALA A 64 3.32 -5.12 24.52
N ILE A 65 4.63 -4.95 24.80
CA ILE A 65 5.11 -4.55 26.13
C ILE A 65 4.65 -3.12 26.46
N ALA A 66 4.83 -2.19 25.53
CA ALA A 66 4.48 -0.78 25.71
C ALA A 66 3.00 -0.45 25.39
N GLN A 67 2.21 -1.45 24.96
CA GLN A 67 0.82 -1.31 24.50
C GLN A 67 0.61 -0.11 23.56
N THR A 68 1.48 0.03 22.57
CA THR A 68 1.49 1.19 21.66
C THR A 68 1.48 0.78 20.20
N ASP A 69 0.75 1.54 19.38
CA ASP A 69 0.68 1.44 17.92
C ASP A 69 1.52 2.52 17.23
N ARG A 70 2.21 3.37 18.00
CA ARG A 70 2.81 4.62 17.52
C ARG A 70 3.77 4.43 16.34
N TYR A 71 4.44 3.28 16.28
CA TYR A 71 5.40 2.95 15.24
C TYR A 71 4.88 1.91 14.25
N PHE A 72 3.63 1.46 14.33
CA PHE A 72 3.08 0.46 13.42
C PHE A 72 3.21 0.88 11.95
N ASP A 73 2.76 2.09 11.59
CA ASP A 73 2.86 2.63 10.23
C ASP A 73 4.33 2.86 9.80
N LEU A 74 5.19 3.25 10.76
CA LEU A 74 6.61 3.47 10.51
C LEU A 74 7.34 2.15 10.22
N THR A 75 7.10 1.11 11.02
CA THR A 75 7.68 -0.23 10.81
C THR A 75 7.27 -0.77 9.45
N GLY A 76 6.00 -0.66 9.06
CA GLY A 76 5.54 -1.06 7.73
C GLY A 76 6.34 -0.37 6.62
N SER A 77 6.50 0.95 6.70
CA SER A 77 7.24 1.75 5.71
C SER A 77 8.74 1.39 5.66
N LEU A 78 9.37 1.23 6.83
CA LEU A 78 10.76 0.79 6.93
C LEU A 78 10.96 -0.62 6.39
N THR A 79 9.98 -1.51 6.55
CA THR A 79 10.05 -2.89 6.03
C THR A 79 10.03 -2.89 4.51
N TYR A 80 9.18 -2.08 3.86
CA TYR A 80 9.25 -1.91 2.40
C TYR A 80 10.65 -1.48 1.95
N ILE A 81 11.23 -0.47 2.59
CA ILE A 81 12.54 0.07 2.22
C ILE A 81 13.64 -0.97 2.45
N SER A 82 13.75 -1.51 3.67
CA SER A 82 14.85 -2.39 4.06
C SER A 82 14.84 -3.70 3.29
N VAL A 83 13.67 -4.33 3.10
CA VAL A 83 13.57 -5.60 2.37
C VAL A 83 13.81 -5.41 0.87
N THR A 84 13.33 -4.31 0.28
CA THR A 84 13.61 -4.03 -1.14
C THR A 84 15.11 -3.78 -1.38
N VAL A 85 15.76 -3.01 -0.50
CA VAL A 85 17.20 -2.75 -0.58
C VAL A 85 18.00 -4.04 -0.34
N LEU A 86 17.58 -4.87 0.63
CA LEU A 86 18.21 -6.17 0.90
C LEU A 86 18.15 -7.08 -0.33
N LEU A 87 17.00 -7.18 -1.00
CA LEU A 87 16.84 -7.96 -2.22
C LEU A 87 17.81 -7.50 -3.31
N LEU A 88 17.92 -6.19 -3.54
CA LEU A 88 18.86 -5.66 -4.53
C LEU A 88 20.31 -5.95 -4.14
N ALA A 89 20.67 -5.76 -2.86
CA ALA A 89 22.03 -5.97 -2.36
C ALA A 89 22.48 -7.45 -2.44
N CYS A 90 21.55 -8.39 -2.27
CA CYS A 90 21.81 -9.82 -2.38
C CYS A 90 21.68 -10.37 -3.81
N SER A 91 21.21 -9.56 -4.77
CA SER A 91 21.07 -10.01 -6.15
C SER A 91 22.46 -10.30 -6.77
N PRO A 92 22.63 -11.38 -7.56
CA PRO A 92 23.93 -11.75 -8.15
C PRO A 92 24.55 -10.70 -9.08
N GLY A 93 23.77 -9.71 -9.52
CA GLY A 93 24.23 -8.60 -10.34
C GLY A 93 23.27 -7.42 -10.27
N LEU A 94 23.80 -6.23 -10.52
CA LEU A 94 23.02 -4.99 -10.54
C LEU A 94 22.29 -4.83 -11.87
N ASP A 95 21.20 -5.57 -12.03
CA ASP A 95 20.31 -5.41 -13.16
C ASP A 95 19.61 -4.02 -13.12
N PRO A 96 19.62 -3.25 -14.22
CA PRO A 96 19.03 -1.91 -14.26
C PRO A 96 17.53 -1.87 -13.91
N ARG A 97 16.74 -2.90 -14.26
CA ARG A 97 15.32 -2.97 -13.91
C ARG A 97 15.16 -3.15 -12.41
N SER A 98 15.99 -4.00 -11.78
CA SER A 98 16.00 -4.17 -10.32
C SER A 98 16.34 -2.88 -9.57
N VAL A 99 17.29 -2.09 -10.09
CA VAL A 99 17.61 -0.75 -9.55
C VAL A 99 16.42 0.19 -9.67
N ILE A 100 15.76 0.23 -10.85
CA ILE A 100 14.59 1.07 -11.09
C ILE A 100 13.43 0.66 -10.16
N LEU A 101 13.10 -0.63 -10.07
CA LEU A 101 12.06 -1.17 -9.19
C LEU A 101 12.34 -0.83 -7.72
N THR A 102 13.60 -0.93 -7.31
CA THR A 102 14.03 -0.55 -5.96
C THR A 102 13.80 0.94 -5.73
N ALA A 103 14.23 1.80 -6.66
CA ALA A 103 14.06 3.24 -6.54
C ALA A 103 12.58 3.64 -6.44
N VAL A 104 11.71 3.14 -7.31
CA VAL A 104 10.28 3.50 -7.29
C VAL A 104 9.57 3.04 -6.02
N VAL A 105 9.90 1.86 -5.49
CA VAL A 105 9.34 1.37 -4.22
C VAL A 105 9.87 2.18 -3.04
N VAL A 106 11.17 2.48 -2.99
CA VAL A 106 11.78 3.27 -1.91
C VAL A 106 11.25 4.70 -1.90
N ILE A 107 11.13 5.35 -3.06
CA ILE A 107 10.57 6.71 -3.17
C ILE A 107 9.12 6.72 -2.66
N TRP A 108 8.30 5.76 -3.08
CA TRP A 108 6.92 5.63 -2.61
C TRP A 108 6.84 5.38 -1.10
N ALA A 109 7.60 4.41 -0.58
CA ALA A 109 7.58 4.04 0.83
C ALA A 109 8.11 5.16 1.74
N ALA A 110 9.17 5.86 1.33
CA ALA A 110 9.71 7.00 2.07
C ALA A 110 8.69 8.14 2.15
N ARG A 111 7.98 8.43 1.05
CA ARG A 111 6.92 9.44 1.00
C ARG A 111 5.74 9.07 1.89
N LEU A 112 5.21 7.86 1.72
CA LEU A 112 4.05 7.38 2.48
C LEU A 112 4.37 7.30 3.98
N GLY A 113 5.53 6.72 4.32
CA GLY A 113 5.99 6.60 5.70
C GLY A 113 6.19 7.94 6.39
N SER A 114 6.82 8.90 5.70
CA SER A 114 7.00 10.26 6.23
C SER A 114 5.66 10.96 6.49
N PHE A 115 4.70 10.80 5.58
CA PHE A 115 3.35 11.35 5.73
C PHE A 115 2.58 10.73 6.90
N LEU A 116 2.58 9.40 7.02
CA LEU A 116 1.90 8.68 8.10
C LEU A 116 2.54 8.94 9.46
N PHE A 117 3.86 8.97 9.53
CA PHE A 117 4.59 9.29 10.76
C PHE A 117 4.32 10.71 11.24
N ALA A 118 4.37 11.69 10.33
CA ALA A 118 4.06 13.08 10.65
C ALA A 118 2.61 13.25 11.14
N ARG A 119 1.66 12.49 10.57
CA ARG A 119 0.27 12.43 11.02
C ARG A 119 0.17 11.86 12.43
N ASN A 120 0.76 10.69 12.68
CA ASN A 120 0.63 10.01 13.97
C ASN A 120 1.19 10.85 15.13
N ARG A 121 2.29 11.58 14.88
CA ARG A 121 2.86 12.50 15.87
C ARG A 121 1.93 13.66 16.25
N ARG A 122 0.97 14.03 15.39
CA ARG A 122 0.01 15.12 15.62
C ARG A 122 -1.31 14.65 16.25
N SER A 123 -1.77 13.44 15.92
CA SER A 123 -3.05 12.91 16.41
C SER A 123 -2.97 12.12 17.72
N GLY A 124 -1.76 11.80 18.20
CA GLY A 124 -1.52 11.21 19.52
C GLY A 124 -1.72 9.69 19.59
N THR A 125 -2.91 9.21 19.22
CA THR A 125 -3.29 7.78 19.25
C THR A 125 -4.31 7.46 18.16
N ASP A 126 -4.24 6.24 17.60
CA ASP A 126 -5.25 5.73 16.66
C ASP A 126 -6.27 4.87 17.42
N ASP A 127 -7.49 5.40 17.57
CA ASP A 127 -8.61 4.78 18.29
C ASP A 127 -8.87 3.32 17.86
N ARG A 128 -8.50 2.94 16.63
CA ARG A 128 -8.68 1.57 16.10
C ARG A 128 -7.93 0.51 16.91
N PHE A 129 -6.84 0.87 17.57
CA PHE A 129 -5.98 -0.08 18.25
C PHE A 129 -6.24 -0.19 19.76
N ASP A 130 -7.02 0.70 20.35
CA ASP A 130 -7.13 0.82 21.82
C ASP A 130 -7.68 -0.45 22.47
N GLU A 131 -8.69 -1.06 21.86
CA GLU A 131 -9.21 -2.35 22.32
C GLU A 131 -8.33 -3.53 21.93
N ILE A 132 -7.55 -3.41 20.84
CA ILE A 132 -6.76 -4.51 20.26
C ILE A 132 -5.46 -4.73 21.05
N LYS A 133 -4.75 -3.65 21.40
CA LYS A 133 -3.45 -3.67 22.12
C LYS A 133 -3.51 -4.39 23.47
N THR A 134 -4.69 -4.43 24.09
CA THR A 134 -4.90 -5.07 25.39
C THR A 134 -4.78 -6.60 25.35
N SER A 135 -4.95 -7.22 24.17
CA SER A 135 -4.81 -8.67 24.00
C SER A 135 -3.62 -8.99 23.10
N LYS A 136 -2.63 -9.67 23.66
CA LYS A 136 -1.42 -10.13 22.96
C LYS A 136 -1.76 -10.86 21.65
N LEU A 137 -2.71 -11.79 21.68
CA LEU A 137 -3.10 -12.56 20.48
C LEU A 137 -3.79 -11.70 19.42
N ARG A 138 -4.69 -10.79 19.82
CA ARG A 138 -5.35 -9.88 18.88
C ARG A 138 -4.34 -8.94 18.26
N PHE A 139 -3.44 -8.39 19.07
CA PHE A 139 -2.43 -7.46 18.58
C PHE A 139 -1.42 -8.15 17.65
N LEU A 140 -0.92 -9.34 18.01
CA LEU A 140 -0.05 -10.14 17.13
C LEU A 140 -0.68 -10.40 15.75
N SER A 141 -1.99 -10.64 15.70
CA SER A 141 -2.70 -10.87 14.44
C SER A 141 -2.61 -9.66 13.50
N VAL A 142 -2.65 -8.44 14.03
CA VAL A 142 -2.55 -7.21 13.22
C VAL A 142 -1.14 -7.03 12.65
N TRP A 143 -0.11 -7.29 13.45
CA TRP A 143 1.29 -7.28 12.98
C TRP A 143 1.56 -8.37 11.94
N THR A 144 0.98 -9.56 12.12
CA THR A 144 1.11 -10.66 11.15
C THR A 144 0.41 -10.33 9.83
N VAL A 145 -0.80 -9.76 9.89
CA VAL A 145 -1.52 -9.27 8.71
C VAL A 145 -0.75 -8.15 8.01
N GLN A 146 -0.06 -7.27 8.75
CA GLN A 146 0.82 -6.26 8.16
C GLN A 146 1.98 -6.89 7.37
N GLY A 147 2.56 -7.99 7.87
CA GLY A 147 3.61 -8.73 7.15
C GLY A 147 3.12 -9.27 5.82
N LEU A 148 1.93 -9.88 5.81
CA LEU A 148 1.28 -10.33 4.57
C LEU A 148 0.98 -9.16 3.63
N TRP A 149 0.43 -8.06 4.16
CA TRP A 149 0.11 -6.87 3.38
C TRP A 149 1.34 -6.31 2.68
N VAL A 150 2.44 -6.11 3.42
CA VAL A 150 3.71 -5.61 2.86
C VAL A 150 4.19 -6.53 1.74
N SER A 151 4.16 -7.84 1.98
CA SER A 151 4.59 -8.85 1.01
C SER A 151 3.73 -8.85 -0.26
N LEU A 152 2.40 -8.77 -0.14
CA LEU A 152 1.49 -8.75 -1.27
C LEU A 152 1.64 -7.46 -2.09
N THR A 153 1.64 -6.31 -1.43
CA THR A 153 1.80 -5.02 -2.09
C THR A 153 3.12 -4.94 -2.86
N ALA A 154 4.23 -5.36 -2.26
CA ALA A 154 5.53 -5.30 -2.93
C ALA A 154 5.82 -6.47 -3.89
N ALA A 155 4.94 -7.48 -3.97
CA ALA A 155 5.20 -8.72 -4.69
C ALA A 155 5.65 -8.50 -6.14
N ALA A 156 5.04 -7.55 -6.88
CA ALA A 156 5.43 -7.26 -8.25
C ALA A 156 6.90 -6.83 -8.37
N ALA A 157 7.35 -5.90 -7.53
CA ALA A 157 8.74 -5.46 -7.51
C ALA A 157 9.68 -6.56 -7.01
N TRP A 158 9.32 -7.19 -5.89
CA TRP A 158 10.18 -8.16 -5.20
C TRP A 158 10.40 -9.43 -6.00
N VAL A 159 9.37 -9.97 -6.66
CA VAL A 159 9.53 -11.15 -7.53
C VAL A 159 10.46 -10.83 -8.71
N ALA A 160 10.34 -9.64 -9.31
CA ALA A 160 11.20 -9.24 -10.41
C ALA A 160 12.65 -8.97 -9.98
N ILE A 161 12.87 -8.31 -8.84
CA ILE A 161 14.22 -8.12 -8.26
C ILE A 161 14.83 -9.47 -7.87
N ALA A 162 14.01 -10.40 -7.39
CA ALA A 162 14.42 -11.74 -7.00
C ALA A 162 14.62 -12.69 -8.20
N SER A 163 14.17 -12.33 -9.40
CA SER A 163 14.20 -13.21 -10.57
C SER A 163 15.63 -13.48 -11.04
N ALA A 164 15.95 -14.74 -11.32
CA ALA A 164 17.20 -15.13 -11.95
C ALA A 164 17.20 -14.81 -13.46
N GLY A 165 16.02 -14.60 -14.06
CA GLY A 165 15.90 -14.21 -15.46
C GLY A 165 16.28 -12.76 -15.67
N SER A 166 17.26 -12.49 -16.52
CA SER A 166 17.54 -11.13 -17.00
C SER A 166 16.73 -10.85 -18.27
N ALA A 167 16.05 -9.71 -18.31
CA ALA A 167 15.35 -9.21 -19.48
C ALA A 167 15.84 -7.79 -19.77
N PRO A 168 16.33 -7.49 -20.99
CA PRO A 168 16.81 -6.17 -21.34
C PRO A 168 15.79 -5.06 -21.01
N LEU A 169 16.29 -3.85 -20.75
CA LEU A 169 15.42 -2.68 -20.66
C LEU A 169 14.74 -2.47 -22.01
N GLY A 170 13.41 -2.58 -22.01
CA GLY A 170 12.58 -2.38 -23.18
C GLY A 170 11.62 -1.20 -23.00
N TRP A 171 10.82 -0.95 -24.04
CA TRP A 171 9.76 0.07 -24.04
C TRP A 171 8.77 -0.10 -22.88
N THR A 172 8.56 -1.34 -22.40
CA THR A 172 7.71 -1.64 -21.23
C THR A 172 8.20 -0.93 -19.97
N THR A 173 9.51 -0.82 -19.75
CA THR A 173 10.06 -0.13 -18.58
C THR A 173 9.71 1.36 -18.61
N TRP A 174 9.81 2.00 -19.77
CA TRP A 174 9.48 3.42 -19.93
C TRP A 174 7.98 3.69 -19.78
N ILE A 175 7.13 2.83 -20.33
CA ILE A 175 5.68 2.91 -20.10
C ILE A 175 5.35 2.71 -18.62
N GLY A 176 5.93 1.69 -17.99
CA GLY A 176 5.71 1.43 -16.57
C GLY A 176 6.19 2.57 -15.67
N LEU A 177 7.32 3.20 -16.00
CA LEU A 177 7.80 4.42 -15.33
C LEU A 177 6.86 5.61 -15.54
N ALA A 178 6.34 5.82 -16.75
CA ALA A 178 5.38 6.89 -17.02
C ALA A 178 4.07 6.68 -16.24
N VAL A 179 3.56 5.45 -16.21
CA VAL A 179 2.38 5.06 -15.42
C VAL A 179 2.64 5.25 -13.93
N TRP A 180 3.80 4.81 -13.43
CA TRP A 180 4.20 4.98 -12.04
C TRP A 180 4.30 6.45 -11.65
N ALA A 181 5.00 7.26 -12.46
CA ALA A 181 5.17 8.68 -12.22
C ALA A 181 3.83 9.42 -12.22
N PHE A 182 2.95 9.11 -13.16
CA PHE A 182 1.60 9.68 -13.21
C PHE A 182 0.80 9.34 -11.94
N GLY A 183 0.76 8.06 -11.54
CA GLY A 183 0.06 7.64 -10.32
C GLY A 183 0.63 8.29 -9.06
N PHE A 184 1.96 8.29 -8.93
CA PHE A 184 2.67 8.91 -7.81
C PHE A 184 2.42 10.42 -7.72
N THR A 185 2.51 11.16 -8.83
CA THR A 185 2.21 12.60 -8.86
C THR A 185 0.75 12.86 -8.51
N PHE A 186 -0.18 12.06 -9.01
CA PHE A 186 -1.61 12.20 -8.71
C PHE A 186 -1.89 12.01 -7.21
N GLU A 187 -1.28 11.00 -6.58
CA GLU A 187 -1.35 10.77 -5.14
C GLU A 187 -0.76 11.92 -4.34
N VAL A 188 0.45 12.39 -4.72
CA VAL A 188 1.15 13.49 -4.05
C VAL A 188 0.33 14.77 -4.06
N ILE A 189 -0.23 15.14 -5.22
CA ILE A 189 -1.05 16.33 -5.36
C ILE A 189 -2.34 16.20 -4.54
N ALA A 190 -3.02 15.06 -4.62
CA ALA A 190 -4.28 14.82 -3.90
C ALA A 190 -4.12 14.96 -2.38
N ASP A 191 -3.09 14.35 -1.80
CA ASP A 191 -2.83 14.44 -0.37
C ASP A 191 -2.36 15.83 0.04
N ASN A 192 -1.56 16.52 -0.79
CA ASN A 192 -1.16 17.90 -0.50
C ASN A 192 -2.37 18.84 -0.48
N GLN A 193 -3.28 18.72 -1.45
CA GLN A 193 -4.54 19.47 -1.47
C GLN A 193 -5.36 19.22 -0.20
N LYS A 194 -5.51 17.95 0.20
CA LYS A 194 -6.24 17.58 1.43
C LYS A 194 -5.55 18.11 2.68
N ARG A 195 -4.23 18.10 2.73
CA ARG A 195 -3.43 18.61 3.84
C ARG A 195 -3.61 20.12 4.00
N LEU A 196 -3.52 20.88 2.91
CA LEU A 196 -3.70 22.33 2.92
C LEU A 196 -5.14 22.71 3.31
N PHE A 197 -6.14 22.03 2.74
CA PHE A 197 -7.55 22.24 3.10
C PHE A 197 -7.79 22.06 4.61
N LYS A 198 -7.25 20.99 5.21
CA LYS A 198 -7.39 20.72 6.64
C LYS A 198 -6.60 21.66 7.56
N ALA A 199 -5.58 22.33 7.04
CA ALA A 199 -4.75 23.23 7.84
C ALA A 199 -5.40 24.61 8.04
N ASP A 200 -6.35 24.96 7.19
CA ASP A 200 -7.11 26.21 7.26
C ASP A 200 -8.32 26.07 8.22
N PRO A 201 -8.35 26.83 9.33
CA PRO A 201 -9.45 26.78 10.30
C PRO A 201 -10.82 27.12 9.69
N ALA A 202 -10.88 27.88 8.60
CA ALA A 202 -12.14 28.20 7.93
C ALA A 202 -12.83 26.95 7.34
N ASN A 203 -12.06 25.89 7.09
CA ASN A 203 -12.56 24.62 6.57
C ASN A 203 -12.89 23.61 7.67
N ASP A 204 -12.84 24.00 8.95
CA ASP A 204 -13.24 23.08 10.01
C ASP A 204 -14.70 22.63 9.83
N GLY A 205 -14.94 21.36 10.09
CA GLY A 205 -16.24 20.76 9.80
C GLY A 205 -16.52 20.50 8.32
N GLN A 206 -15.83 21.10 7.34
CA GLN A 206 -16.14 21.00 5.90
C GLN A 206 -15.47 19.81 5.19
N PHE A 207 -15.89 19.54 3.95
CA PHE A 207 -15.31 18.52 3.07
C PHE A 207 -14.65 19.13 1.82
N ILE A 208 -13.49 18.59 1.45
CA ILE A 208 -12.77 19.03 0.25
C ILE A 208 -13.49 18.53 -1.01
N HIS A 209 -13.71 19.44 -1.96
CA HIS A 209 -14.39 19.17 -3.23
C HIS A 209 -13.77 19.96 -4.40
N THR A 210 -12.56 20.50 -4.21
CA THR A 210 -11.79 21.30 -5.18
C THR A 210 -10.52 20.56 -5.64
N GLY A 211 -9.90 21.01 -6.73
CA GLY A 211 -8.69 20.37 -7.26
C GLY A 211 -8.98 18.94 -7.76
N LEU A 212 -8.11 17.98 -7.44
CA LEU A 212 -8.30 16.57 -7.82
C LEU A 212 -9.53 15.95 -7.14
N TRP A 213 -9.91 16.48 -5.97
CA TRP A 213 -11.11 16.04 -5.26
C TRP A 213 -12.40 16.44 -5.98
N SER A 214 -12.35 17.38 -6.93
CA SER A 214 -13.52 17.72 -7.75
C SER A 214 -13.82 16.69 -8.84
N VAL A 215 -12.79 15.97 -9.31
CA VAL A 215 -12.88 15.00 -10.43
C VAL A 215 -12.92 13.55 -9.99
N SER A 216 -12.49 13.25 -8.76
CA SER A 216 -12.60 11.94 -8.10
C SER A 216 -12.76 12.15 -6.59
N ARG A 217 -13.61 11.37 -5.93
CA ARG A 217 -13.78 11.44 -4.47
C ARG A 217 -12.63 10.80 -3.71
N HIS A 218 -11.85 9.92 -4.34
CA HIS A 218 -10.70 9.25 -3.75
C HIS A 218 -9.49 9.32 -4.69
N PRO A 219 -9.00 10.53 -5.03
CA PRO A 219 -7.98 10.71 -6.04
C PRO A 219 -6.63 10.14 -5.61
N ASN A 220 -6.30 10.21 -4.32
CA ASN A 220 -5.08 9.62 -3.77
C ASN A 220 -5.05 8.09 -3.95
N TYR A 221 -6.17 7.40 -3.71
CA TYR A 221 -6.26 5.94 -3.95
C TYR A 221 -6.21 5.57 -5.41
N PHE A 222 -6.72 6.41 -6.31
CA PHE A 222 -6.51 6.22 -7.74
C PHE A 222 -5.02 6.28 -8.09
N GLY A 223 -4.30 7.28 -7.58
CA GLY A 223 -2.85 7.41 -7.75
C GLY A 223 -2.09 6.17 -7.25
N GLU A 224 -2.44 5.69 -6.06
CA GLU A 224 -1.84 4.49 -5.45
C GLU A 224 -2.09 3.22 -6.28
N ILE A 225 -3.29 3.03 -6.81
CA ILE A 225 -3.58 1.89 -7.71
C ILE A 225 -2.74 1.98 -8.98
N VAL A 226 -2.72 3.16 -9.61
CA VAL A 226 -2.04 3.36 -10.89
C VAL A 226 -0.53 3.18 -10.75
N LEU A 227 0.07 3.64 -9.65
CA LEU A 227 1.51 3.46 -9.47
C LEU A 227 1.90 1.99 -9.29
N TRP A 228 1.10 1.18 -8.57
CA TRP A 228 1.37 -0.25 -8.43
C TRP A 228 1.13 -1.04 -9.73
N ILE A 229 0.22 -0.58 -10.60
CA ILE A 229 0.11 -1.07 -11.97
C ILE A 229 1.40 -0.73 -12.75
N GLY A 230 1.94 0.48 -12.59
CA GLY A 230 3.23 0.88 -13.18
C GLY A 230 4.38 -0.03 -12.74
N VAL A 231 4.47 -0.37 -11.44
CA VAL A 231 5.44 -1.33 -10.91
C VAL A 231 5.31 -2.69 -11.59
N LEU A 232 4.09 -3.21 -11.74
CA LEU A 232 3.85 -4.47 -12.42
C LEU A 232 4.28 -4.42 -13.90
N ILE A 233 4.02 -3.32 -14.62
CA ILE A 233 4.44 -3.17 -16.03
C ILE A 233 5.97 -3.20 -16.14
N ILE A 234 6.68 -2.56 -15.21
CA ILE A 234 8.15 -2.62 -15.14
C ILE A 234 8.61 -4.04 -14.81
N ALA A 235 7.93 -4.74 -13.90
CA ALA A 235 8.29 -6.10 -13.47
C ALA A 235 8.04 -7.18 -14.54
N ALA A 236 6.95 -7.05 -15.30
CA ALA A 236 6.37 -8.10 -16.13
C ALA A 236 7.37 -8.85 -17.05
N PRO A 237 8.29 -8.18 -17.79
CA PRO A 237 9.24 -8.89 -18.64
C PRO A 237 10.24 -9.79 -17.91
N ALA A 238 10.44 -9.62 -16.60
CA ALA A 238 11.31 -10.46 -15.79
C ALA A 238 10.58 -11.67 -15.17
N LEU A 239 9.25 -11.75 -15.32
CA LEU A 239 8.42 -12.78 -14.70
C LEU A 239 8.28 -14.00 -15.61
N GLN A 240 8.47 -15.19 -15.03
CA GLN A 240 8.34 -16.47 -15.73
C GLN A 240 7.57 -17.50 -14.89
N GLY A 241 6.72 -18.30 -15.53
CA GLY A 241 5.98 -19.38 -14.87
C GLY A 241 5.15 -18.90 -13.66
N TRP A 242 5.40 -19.47 -12.48
CA TRP A 242 4.67 -19.12 -11.25
C TRP A 242 4.97 -17.71 -10.72
N GLN A 243 6.00 -17.01 -11.21
CA GLN A 243 6.30 -15.64 -10.84
C GLN A 243 5.19 -14.64 -11.23
N TRP A 244 4.27 -15.01 -12.12
CA TRP A 244 3.06 -14.22 -12.40
C TRP A 244 2.13 -14.07 -11.19
N ILE A 245 2.39 -14.77 -10.07
CA ILE A 245 1.80 -14.46 -8.77
C ILE A 245 2.00 -12.98 -8.38
N ALA A 246 3.01 -12.31 -8.93
CA ALA A 246 3.22 -10.86 -8.88
C ALA A 246 1.98 -10.02 -9.25
N LEU A 247 1.07 -10.52 -10.09
CA LEU A 247 -0.20 -9.87 -10.42
C LEU A 247 -1.07 -9.61 -9.18
N LEU A 248 -0.87 -10.39 -8.12
CA LEU A 248 -1.56 -10.18 -6.85
C LEU A 248 -1.25 -8.82 -6.24
N SER A 249 -0.12 -8.18 -6.54
CA SER A 249 0.23 -6.86 -5.99
C SER A 249 -0.81 -5.79 -6.33
N PRO A 250 -1.00 -5.40 -7.61
CA PRO A 250 -2.01 -4.38 -7.94
C PRO A 250 -3.43 -4.87 -7.67
N VAL A 251 -3.74 -6.16 -7.81
CA VAL A 251 -5.06 -6.71 -7.48
C VAL A 251 -5.36 -6.56 -6.00
N PHE A 252 -4.40 -6.86 -5.13
CA PHE A 252 -4.52 -6.70 -3.69
C PHE A 252 -4.75 -5.25 -3.32
N VAL A 253 -3.93 -4.32 -3.85
CA VAL A 253 -4.09 -2.87 -3.61
C VAL A 253 -5.48 -2.39 -4.05
N ILE A 254 -5.95 -2.80 -5.23
CA ILE A 254 -7.31 -2.46 -5.72
C ILE A 254 -8.38 -2.97 -4.76
N VAL A 255 -8.37 -4.26 -4.43
CA VAL A 255 -9.39 -4.86 -3.56
C VAL A 255 -9.39 -4.23 -2.19
N LEU A 256 -8.21 -4.04 -1.62
CA LEU A 256 -8.01 -3.47 -0.30
C LEU A 256 -8.55 -2.05 -0.21
N LEU A 257 -8.18 -1.19 -1.16
CA LEU A 257 -8.60 0.21 -1.17
C LEU A 257 -10.07 0.35 -1.55
N THR A 258 -10.61 -0.48 -2.45
CA THR A 258 -11.99 -0.31 -2.92
C THR A 258 -13.04 -1.05 -2.11
N ARG A 259 -12.67 -2.15 -1.41
CA ARG A 259 -13.62 -3.06 -0.75
C ARG A 259 -13.38 -3.30 0.74
N VAL A 260 -12.17 -3.07 1.26
CA VAL A 260 -11.85 -3.44 2.65
C VAL A 260 -11.65 -2.22 3.53
N SER A 261 -10.50 -1.55 3.45
CA SER A 261 -10.09 -0.54 4.42
C SER A 261 -10.06 0.89 3.88
N GLY A 262 -9.96 1.07 2.56
CA GLY A 262 -9.87 2.40 1.94
C GLY A 262 -11.22 3.11 1.85
N ILE A 263 -11.81 3.10 0.66
CA ILE A 263 -13.02 3.84 0.31
C ILE A 263 -14.22 3.51 1.21
N PRO A 264 -14.54 2.24 1.53
CA PRO A 264 -15.74 1.94 2.32
C PRO A 264 -15.72 2.59 3.71
N LEU A 265 -14.59 2.56 4.41
CA LEU A 265 -14.45 3.16 5.73
C LEU A 265 -14.52 4.69 5.66
N LEU A 266 -13.89 5.29 4.65
CA LEU A 266 -13.94 6.75 4.45
C LEU A 266 -15.33 7.25 4.07
N GLU A 267 -16.03 6.56 3.17
CA GLU A 267 -17.41 6.90 2.78
C GLU A 267 -18.38 6.72 3.94
N ALA A 268 -18.22 5.67 4.76
CA ALA A 268 -19.04 5.48 5.96
C ALA A 268 -18.82 6.62 6.97
N LYS A 269 -17.56 7.02 7.21
CA LYS A 269 -17.24 8.15 8.10
C LYS A 269 -17.76 9.47 7.55
N ALA A 270 -17.61 9.71 6.25
CA ALA A 270 -18.09 10.91 5.59
C ALA A 270 -19.63 10.98 5.58
N LYS A 271 -20.33 9.86 5.36
CA LYS A 271 -21.79 9.78 5.48
C LYS A 271 -22.27 10.06 6.90
N ARG A 272 -21.56 9.61 7.95
CA ARG A 272 -21.92 9.93 9.34
C ARG A 272 -21.75 11.42 9.65
N LYS A 273 -20.77 12.09 9.03
CA LYS A 273 -20.45 13.50 9.31
C LYS A 273 -21.27 14.48 8.47
N TRP A 274 -21.47 14.17 7.18
CA TRP A 274 -22.05 15.07 6.18
C TRP A 274 -23.25 14.46 5.45
N GLY A 275 -23.78 13.32 5.90
CA GLY A 275 -24.84 12.60 5.19
C GLY A 275 -26.13 13.38 5.00
N ASP A 276 -26.42 14.33 5.87
CA ASP A 276 -27.63 15.15 5.78
C ASP A 276 -27.37 16.52 5.13
N ASP A 277 -26.12 16.80 4.74
CA ASP A 277 -25.71 18.03 4.07
C ASP A 277 -26.04 17.97 2.57
N PRO A 278 -26.91 18.87 2.05
CA PRO A 278 -27.28 18.91 0.64
C PRO A 278 -26.09 19.12 -0.31
N GLU A 279 -25.08 19.89 0.10
CA GLU A 279 -23.88 20.14 -0.72
C GLU A 279 -23.04 18.87 -0.84
N TYR A 280 -22.93 18.12 0.25
CA TYR A 280 -22.21 16.84 0.24
C TYR A 280 -22.91 15.81 -0.63
N GLN A 281 -24.24 15.74 -0.60
CA GLN A 281 -25.00 14.84 -1.48
C GLN A 281 -24.86 15.25 -2.95
N ALA A 282 -24.94 16.55 -3.26
CA ALA A 282 -24.69 17.05 -4.61
C ALA A 282 -23.27 16.72 -5.10
N TYR A 283 -22.27 16.86 -4.22
CA TYR A 283 -20.90 16.46 -4.49
C TYR A 283 -20.77 14.96 -4.79
N ARG A 284 -21.36 14.09 -3.98
CA ARG A 284 -21.33 12.64 -4.21
C ARG A 284 -22.02 12.22 -5.50
N ALA A 285 -23.10 12.90 -5.88
CA ALA A 285 -23.83 12.63 -7.11
C ALA A 285 -23.02 13.02 -8.36
N ARG A 286 -22.30 14.15 -8.31
CA ARG A 286 -21.56 14.68 -9.48
C ARG A 286 -20.14 14.13 -9.64
N THR A 287 -19.49 13.73 -8.54
CA THR A 287 -18.08 13.32 -8.53
C THR A 287 -17.95 11.80 -8.40
N PRO A 288 -17.30 11.13 -9.38
CA PRO A 288 -17.14 9.68 -9.35
C PRO A 288 -16.29 9.24 -8.16
N GLN A 289 -16.46 7.99 -7.73
CA GLN A 289 -15.82 7.47 -6.53
C GLN A 289 -14.29 7.34 -6.68
N LEU A 290 -13.80 6.82 -7.80
CA LEU A 290 -12.38 6.49 -7.96
C LEU A 290 -11.80 6.99 -9.29
N LEU A 291 -12.33 6.50 -10.41
CA LEU A 291 -11.84 6.88 -11.73
C LEU A 291 -12.10 8.38 -11.98
N PRO A 292 -11.05 9.20 -12.22
CA PRO A 292 -11.21 10.62 -12.45
C PRO A 292 -12.08 10.89 -13.68
N ARG A 293 -13.01 11.83 -13.56
CA ARG A 293 -13.81 12.29 -14.69
C ARG A 293 -12.93 13.12 -15.65
N ILE A 294 -12.67 12.60 -16.85
CA ILE A 294 -11.95 13.32 -17.91
C ILE A 294 -12.99 14.07 -18.76
N GLY A 295 -12.99 15.41 -18.68
CA GLY A 295 -13.73 16.28 -19.61
C GLY A 295 -15.26 16.31 -19.45
N THR A 296 -15.77 17.38 -18.84
CA THR A 296 -16.69 18.39 -19.42
C THR A 296 -16.81 19.48 -18.36
N GLY A 297 -16.66 20.74 -18.79
CA GLY A 297 -16.46 21.89 -17.93
C GLY A 297 -17.52 22.15 -16.85
N ARG A 298 -17.09 23.01 -15.93
CA ARG A 298 -17.90 23.71 -14.93
C ARG A 298 -19.38 23.86 -15.33
N SER A 299 -20.27 23.42 -14.45
CA SER A 299 -21.45 24.22 -14.14
C SER A 299 -21.34 24.66 -12.69
N THR A 300 -20.61 25.74 -12.48
CA THR A 300 -20.85 26.64 -11.34
C THR A 300 -22.17 27.36 -11.60
N LYS A 301 -23.29 26.64 -11.57
CA LYS A 301 -24.56 27.27 -11.24
C LYS A 301 -24.70 27.13 -9.74
N ALA A 302 -24.34 28.21 -9.04
CA ALA A 302 -24.90 28.46 -7.73
C ALA A 302 -26.42 28.31 -7.84
N PRO A 303 -27.12 27.69 -6.87
CA PRO A 303 -28.56 27.83 -6.81
C PRO A 303 -28.84 29.33 -6.73
N ASP A 304 -29.64 29.84 -7.67
CA ASP A 304 -30.12 31.21 -7.67
C ASP A 304 -30.76 31.47 -6.31
N ALA A 305 -30.04 32.21 -5.47
CA ALA A 305 -30.63 32.87 -4.34
C ALA A 305 -31.39 34.06 -4.88
N ARG A 306 -32.73 33.96 -4.89
CA ARG A 306 -33.71 34.96 -4.44
C ARG A 306 -35.00 34.98 -5.30
N PRO A 307 -36.08 35.62 -4.81
CA PRO A 307 -36.35 36.09 -3.45
C PRO A 307 -37.33 35.19 -2.69
#